data_AF-A0A7C1BGK4-F1
#
_entry.id   AF-A0A7C1BGK4-F1
#
_cell.length_a   1.000
_cell.length_b   1.000
_cell.length_c   1.000
_cell.angle_alpha   90.00
_cell.angle_beta   90.00
_cell.angle_gamma   90.00
#
_symmetry.space_group_name_H-M   'P 1'
#
loop_
_entity.id
_entity.type
_entity.pdbx_description
1 polymer ?
#
loop_
_entity_poly.entity_id
_entity_poly.type
_entity_poly.pdbx_seq_one_letter_code
_entity_poly.pdbx_strand_id
1 'polypeptide(L)'
;RDAIEKAVADAKKNIIIVKRGCGSWECRCNSPHSLPFMVEGSCGSVRVKLIPGPRGLGLVIGDTAKTVLRMAGIQDCWSFTRGSTSTAISFANATFEALKKTATTLTPELWGV
;
A
#
# COMPACT_ATOMS: atom_id res chain seq x y z
N ARG A 1 -3.79 -16.67 23.96
CA ARG A 1 -2.77 -17.03 22.94
C ARG A 1 -3.44 -17.44 21.63
N ASP A 2 -4.48 -18.26 21.71
CA ASP A 2 -5.31 -18.73 20.59
C ASP A 2 -5.70 -17.68 19.53
N ALA A 3 -6.11 -16.46 19.93
CA ALA A 3 -6.50 -15.40 18.99
C ALA A 3 -5.33 -14.87 18.12
N ILE A 4 -4.11 -14.85 18.66
CA ILE A 4 -2.91 -14.39 17.93
C ILE A 4 -2.51 -15.43 16.89
N GLU A 5 -2.53 -16.70 17.28
CA GLU A 5 -2.20 -17.82 16.38
C GLU A 5 -3.22 -17.93 15.25
N LYS A 6 -4.51 -17.76 15.56
CA LYS A 6 -5.59 -17.67 14.56
C LYS A 6 -5.39 -16.50 13.60
N ALA A 7 -5.05 -15.32 14.11
CA ALA A 7 -4.79 -14.14 13.27
C ALA A 7 -3.59 -14.35 12.33
N VAL A 8 -2.51 -14.98 12.81
CA VAL A 8 -1.34 -15.31 11.97
C VAL A 8 -1.69 -16.36 10.92
N ALA A 9 -2.47 -17.39 11.28
CA ALA A 9 -2.92 -18.41 10.34
C ALA A 9 -3.84 -17.82 9.26
N ASP A 10 -4.70 -16.86 9.61
CA ASP A 10 -5.55 -16.15 8.66
C ASP A 10 -4.75 -15.23 7.72
N ALA A 11 -3.79 -14.46 8.27
CA ALA A 11 -2.91 -13.61 7.48
C ALA A 11 -2.12 -14.39 6.41
N LYS A 12 -1.66 -15.60 6.75
CA LYS A 12 -0.97 -16.48 5.79
C LYS A 12 -1.85 -16.98 4.64
N LYS A 13 -3.16 -17.09 4.85
CA LYS A 13 -4.11 -17.46 3.79
C LYS A 13 -4.41 -16.28 2.86
N ASN A 14 -4.42 -15.07 3.43
CA ASN A 14 -4.77 -13.84 2.73
C ASN A 14 -3.53 -13.09 2.19
N ILE A 15 -2.62 -13.79 1.52
CA ILE A 15 -1.45 -13.17 0.89
C ILE A 15 -1.84 -12.48 -0.41
N ILE A 16 -1.32 -11.28 -0.63
CA ILE A 16 -1.53 -10.50 -1.85
C ILE A 16 -0.21 -10.29 -2.60
N ILE A 17 -0.31 -10.19 -3.92
CA ILE A 17 0.78 -9.69 -4.75
C ILE A 17 0.72 -8.15 -4.78
N VAL A 18 1.87 -7.50 -4.64
CA VAL A 18 1.98 -6.03 -4.69
C VAL A 18 2.91 -5.66 -5.83
N LYS A 19 2.44 -4.82 -6.75
CA LYS A 19 3.28 -4.28 -7.83
C LYS A 19 4.04 -3.08 -7.29
N ARG A 20 5.37 -3.10 -7.47
CA ARG A 20 6.31 -2.05 -7.06
C ARG A 20 6.94 -1.42 -8.30
N GLY A 21 7.24 -0.13 -8.23
CA GLY A 21 7.78 0.62 -9.36
C GLY A 21 8.26 2.01 -8.96
N CYS A 22 8.45 2.87 -9.96
CA CYS A 22 8.76 4.27 -9.79
C CYS A 22 7.75 5.10 -10.58
N GLY A 23 6.65 5.48 -9.93
CA GLY A 23 5.59 6.30 -10.53
C GLY A 23 5.71 7.79 -10.27
N SER A 24 6.75 8.24 -9.54
CA SER A 24 6.93 9.67 -9.24
C SER A 24 7.47 10.38 -10.47
N TRP A 25 6.88 11.52 -10.82
CA TRP A 25 7.40 12.39 -11.89
C TRP A 25 8.83 12.88 -11.59
N GLU A 26 9.17 13.01 -10.31
CA GLU A 26 10.44 13.56 -9.84
C GLU A 26 11.59 12.55 -9.85
N CYS A 27 11.30 11.24 -9.82
CA CYS A 27 12.33 10.21 -9.93
C CYS A 27 12.15 9.39 -11.21
N ARG A 28 13.20 9.32 -12.03
CA ARG A 28 13.32 8.36 -13.15
C ARG A 28 14.23 7.19 -12.82
N CYS A 29 14.42 6.96 -11.52
CA CYS A 29 15.22 5.87 -11.02
C CYS A 29 14.41 4.58 -11.25
N ASN A 30 14.77 3.79 -12.27
CA ASN A 30 14.10 2.54 -12.67
C ASN A 30 14.18 1.40 -11.60
N SER A 31 14.43 1.76 -10.34
CA SER A 31 14.45 0.90 -9.18
C SER A 31 13.06 0.87 -8.53
N PRO A 32 12.55 -0.31 -8.15
CA PRO A 32 11.22 -0.43 -7.56
C PRO A 32 11.24 -0.12 -6.06
N HIS A 33 11.28 1.17 -5.72
CA HIS A 33 11.29 1.69 -4.35
C HIS A 33 9.90 2.18 -3.88
N SER A 34 9.01 2.48 -4.83
CA SER A 34 7.75 3.18 -4.62
C SER A 34 6.61 2.42 -5.32
N LEU A 35 5.44 3.05 -5.40
CA LEU A 35 4.31 2.57 -6.18
C LEU A 35 4.47 2.99 -7.66
N PRO A 36 3.92 2.21 -8.61
CA PRO A 36 3.94 2.57 -10.03
C PRO A 36 2.92 3.66 -10.40
N PHE A 37 1.81 3.77 -9.68
CA PHE A 37 0.77 4.77 -9.90
C PHE A 37 0.03 5.06 -8.59
N MET A 38 -0.76 6.13 -8.59
CA MET A 38 -1.61 6.48 -7.46
C MET A 38 -2.72 5.43 -7.24
N VAL A 39 -2.91 4.99 -6.00
CA VAL A 39 -3.95 4.01 -5.64
C VAL A 39 -4.78 4.45 -4.45
N GLU A 40 -6.05 4.06 -4.46
CA GLU A 40 -7.03 4.44 -3.43
C GLU A 40 -7.74 3.20 -2.87
N GLY A 41 -7.68 3.04 -1.54
CA GLY A 41 -8.36 1.99 -0.78
C GLY A 41 -9.29 2.56 0.29
N SER A 42 -10.33 1.82 0.67
CA SER A 42 -11.35 2.33 1.59
C SER A 42 -11.96 1.23 2.45
N CYS A 43 -11.84 1.36 3.76
CA CYS A 43 -12.47 0.44 4.70
C CYS A 43 -13.24 1.23 5.77
N GLY A 44 -14.55 1.02 5.84
CA GLY A 44 -15.45 1.78 6.70
C GLY A 44 -15.47 3.27 6.33
N SER A 45 -15.27 4.14 7.31
CA SER A 45 -15.21 5.60 7.08
C SER A 45 -13.85 6.08 6.57
N VAL A 46 -12.82 5.22 6.59
CA VAL A 46 -11.44 5.59 6.26
C VAL A 46 -11.16 5.37 4.78
N ARG A 47 -10.63 6.39 4.12
CA ARG A 47 -10.13 6.35 2.75
C ARG A 47 -8.64 6.68 2.76
N VAL A 48 -7.84 5.83 2.14
CA VAL A 48 -6.38 6.01 2.04
C VAL A 48 -5.99 6.07 0.57
N LYS A 49 -5.32 7.15 0.23
CA LYS A 49 -4.76 7.41 -1.09
C LYS A 49 -3.24 7.34 -0.97
N LEU A 50 -2.63 6.41 -1.69
CA LEU A 50 -1.20 6.27 -1.78
C LEU A 50 -0.73 6.87 -3.10
N ILE A 51 0.24 7.77 -3.01
CA ILE A 51 0.82 8.51 -4.12
C ILE A 51 2.30 8.11 -4.19
N PRO A 52 2.85 7.86 -5.38
CA PRO A 52 4.25 7.50 -5.52
C PRO A 52 5.15 8.65 -5.09
N GLY A 53 6.10 8.37 -4.19
CA GLY A 53 7.12 9.32 -3.75
C GLY A 53 8.45 9.16 -4.52
N PRO A 54 9.29 10.22 -4.60
CA PRO A 54 10.67 10.11 -5.03
C PRO A 54 11.53 9.35 -4.01
N ARG A 55 12.72 8.90 -4.45
CA ARG A 55 13.64 8.13 -3.62
C ARG A 55 14.20 8.94 -2.45
N GLY A 56 14.19 8.35 -1.25
CA GLY A 56 14.78 8.95 -0.05
C GLY A 56 13.83 9.85 0.73
N LEU A 57 12.55 9.86 0.37
CA LEU A 57 11.52 10.59 1.07
C LEU A 57 11.01 9.83 2.31
N GLY A 58 11.07 8.50 2.26
CA GLY A 58 10.56 7.62 3.30
C GLY A 58 9.04 7.45 3.26
N LEU A 59 8.52 6.76 4.29
CA LEU A 59 7.09 6.48 4.41
C LEU A 59 6.38 7.61 5.16
N VAL A 60 5.72 8.50 4.42
CA VAL A 60 4.92 9.60 4.98
C VAL A 60 3.48 9.14 5.16
N ILE A 61 3.25 8.34 6.21
CA ILE A 61 1.93 7.82 6.61
C ILE A 61 1.89 7.58 8.13
N GLY A 62 0.73 7.29 8.72
CA GLY A 62 0.62 6.90 10.14
C GLY A 62 1.25 5.53 10.46
N ASP A 63 1.69 5.32 11.69
CA ASP A 63 2.53 4.16 12.09
C ASP A 63 1.92 2.78 11.83
N THR A 64 0.60 2.61 11.99
CA THR A 64 -0.09 1.35 11.67
C THR A 64 0.09 0.97 10.20
N ALA A 65 -0.08 1.94 9.31
CA ALA A 65 0.08 1.76 7.88
C ALA A 65 1.55 1.71 7.45
N LYS A 66 2.46 2.41 8.13
CA LYS A 66 3.92 2.26 7.89
C LYS A 66 4.34 0.81 8.04
N THR A 67 3.83 0.11 9.06
CA THR A 67 4.15 -1.30 9.31
C THR A 67 3.69 -2.18 8.14
N VAL A 68 2.48 -1.95 7.63
CA VAL A 68 1.95 -2.68 6.46
C VAL A 68 2.75 -2.39 5.20
N LEU A 69 3.07 -1.12 4.91
CA LEU A 69 3.86 -0.74 3.72
C LEU A 69 5.30 -1.28 3.78
N ARG A 70 5.91 -1.33 4.98
CA ARG A 70 7.22 -1.95 5.18
C ARG A 70 7.19 -3.46 4.89
N MET A 71 6.14 -4.16 5.32
CA MET A 71 5.95 -5.57 4.99
C MET A 71 5.77 -5.80 3.48
N ALA A 72 5.15 -4.84 2.78
CA ALA A 72 5.02 -4.85 1.32
C ALA A 72 6.33 -4.49 0.58
N GLY A 73 7.36 -4.04 1.27
CA GLY A 73 8.66 -3.66 0.68
C GLY A 73 8.66 -2.28 -0.01
N ILE A 74 7.69 -1.42 0.30
CA ILE A 74 7.64 -0.04 -0.19
C ILE A 74 8.47 0.83 0.74
N GLN A 75 9.39 1.63 0.18
CA GLN A 75 10.30 2.49 0.95
C GLN A 75 9.82 3.94 0.97
N ASP A 76 9.30 4.42 -0.16
CA ASP A 76 8.93 5.82 -0.35
C ASP A 76 7.48 5.92 -0.80
N CYS A 77 6.66 6.69 -0.08
CA CYS A 77 5.27 6.91 -0.46
C CYS A 77 4.70 8.16 0.22
N TRP A 78 3.93 8.93 -0.55
CA TRP A 78 3.05 9.97 -0.02
C TRP A 78 1.71 9.37 0.27
N SER A 79 1.10 9.77 1.39
CA SER A 79 -0.24 9.33 1.71
C SER A 79 -1.16 10.50 1.97
N PHE A 80 -2.41 10.34 1.55
CA PHE A 80 -3.49 11.22 1.92
C PHE A 80 -4.62 10.37 2.49
N THR A 81 -5.04 10.69 3.70
CA THR A 81 -6.03 9.92 4.44
C THR A 81 -7.22 10.80 4.79
N ARG A 82 -8.44 10.28 4.59
CA ARG A 82 -9.69 10.91 5.04
C ARG A 82 -10.50 9.95 5.90
N GLY A 83 -11.25 10.49 6.84
CA GLY A 83 -12.08 9.71 7.77
C GLY A 83 -11.45 9.54 9.15
N SER A 84 -12.03 8.64 9.96
CA SER A 84 -11.57 8.41 11.34
C SER A 84 -10.36 7.48 11.37
N THR A 85 -9.15 8.06 11.30
CA THR A 85 -7.87 7.32 11.34
C THR A 85 -7.54 6.76 12.73
N SER A 86 -8.30 7.11 13.78
CA SER A 86 -8.14 6.53 15.12
C SER A 86 -8.43 5.03 15.17
N THR A 87 -9.25 4.50 14.26
CA THR A 87 -9.55 3.06 14.19
C THR A 87 -8.44 2.33 13.42
N ALA A 88 -7.48 1.77 14.15
CA ALA A 88 -6.31 1.10 13.58
C ALA A 88 -6.66 -0.05 12.60
N ILE A 89 -7.70 -0.84 12.90
CA ILE A 89 -8.11 -1.99 12.07
C ILE A 89 -8.63 -1.52 10.71
N SER A 90 -9.52 -0.53 10.69
CA SER A 90 -10.04 0.03 9.43
C SER A 90 -8.93 0.70 8.62
N PHE A 91 -7.99 1.36 9.27
CA PHE A 91 -6.86 1.99 8.59
C PHE A 91 -5.88 0.97 7.96
N ALA A 92 -5.56 -0.10 8.68
CA ALA A 92 -4.76 -1.21 8.17
C ALA A 92 -5.46 -1.93 7.01
N ASN A 93 -6.78 -2.17 7.11
CA ASN A 93 -7.54 -2.81 6.04
C ASN A 93 -7.67 -1.91 4.80
N ALA A 94 -7.86 -0.59 4.98
CA ALA A 94 -7.92 0.36 3.86
C ALA A 94 -6.59 0.42 3.09
N THR A 95 -5.46 0.34 3.80
CA THR A 95 -4.13 0.28 3.17
C THR A 95 -3.88 -1.04 2.46
N PHE A 96 -4.29 -2.16 3.07
CA PHE A 96 -4.23 -3.47 2.45
C PHE A 96 -5.05 -3.54 1.14
N GLU A 97 -6.25 -2.95 1.14
CA GLU A 97 -7.09 -2.88 -0.06
C GLU A 97 -6.47 -1.97 -1.16
N ALA A 98 -5.84 -0.86 -0.77
CA ALA A 98 -5.11 0.00 -1.71
C ALA A 98 -3.97 -0.77 -2.39
N LEU A 99 -3.21 -1.55 -1.62
CA LEU A 99 -2.15 -2.40 -2.16
C LEU A 99 -2.71 -3.51 -3.06
N LYS A 100 -3.82 -4.14 -2.69
CA LYS A 100 -4.47 -5.16 -3.52
C LYS A 100 -4.85 -4.61 -4.91
N LYS A 101 -5.33 -3.37 -4.98
CA LYS A 101 -5.68 -2.70 -6.26
C LYS A 101 -4.46 -2.47 -7.16
N THR A 102 -3.26 -2.34 -6.61
CA THR A 102 -2.04 -2.22 -7.44
C THR A 102 -1.87 -3.41 -8.38
N ALA A 103 -2.23 -4.61 -7.93
CA ALA A 103 -2.14 -5.81 -8.74
C ALA A 103 -3.24 -5.89 -9.80
N THR A 104 -4.46 -5.48 -9.45
CA THR A 104 -5.63 -5.54 -10.33
C THR A 104 -5.56 -4.55 -11.48
N THR A 105 -4.97 -3.37 -11.28
CA THR A 105 -4.87 -2.37 -12.34
C THR A 105 -3.95 -2.85 -13.46
N LEU A 106 -4.47 -2.79 -14.68
CA LEU A 106 -3.76 -3.07 -15.92
C LEU A 106 -2.93 -1.84 -16.29
N THR A 107 -1.61 -1.99 -16.33
CA THR A 107 -0.73 -1.00 -16.95
C THR A 107 -0.63 -1.31 -18.45
N PRO A 108 -0.37 -0.31 -19.31
CA PRO A 108 -0.23 -0.53 -20.76
C PRO A 108 0.83 -1.59 -21.11
N GLU A 109 1.87 -1.73 -20.29
CA GLU A 109 2.92 -2.74 -20.42
C GLU A 109 2.39 -4.19 -20.33
N LEU A 110 1.24 -4.40 -19.69
CA LEU A 110 0.63 -5.71 -19.47
C LEU A 110 -0.44 -6.06 -20.51
N TRP A 111 -0.71 -5.19 -21.49
CA TRP A 111 -1.77 -5.39 -22.48
C TRP A 111 -1.40 -6.43 -23.55
N GLY A 112 -0.10 -6.70 -23.76
CA GLY A 112 0.38 -7.67 -24.74
C GLY A 112 0.01 -7.28 -26.17
N VAL A 113 0.88 -6.49 -26.81
CA VAL A 113 1.02 -6.48 -28.28
C VAL A 113 2.22 -7.32 -28.67
#